data_AF-A0ABD1CRR5-F1
#
_entry.id   AF-A0ABD1CRR5-F1
#
_cell.length_a   1.000
_cell.length_b   1.000
_cell.length_c   1.000
_cell.angle_alpha   90.00
_cell.angle_beta   90.00
_cell.angle_gamma   90.00
#
_symmetry.space_group_name_H-M   'P 1'
#
loop_
_entity.id
_entity.type
_entity.pdbx_description
1 polymer ?
#
loop_
_entity_poly.entity_id
_entity_poly.type
_entity_poly.pdbx_seq_one_letter_code
_entity_poly.pdbx_strand_id
1 'polypeptide(L)'
;AVKKIASRYSGCGIRSASFQGNILTIGTGLGMLMFYDIRAGKYLESQTSASRTVVLKASRGYVAQFPEEEMDNFQQIKYVPAIYTHCYDGSGTRLFTAGGPLPATLIGNYAGIWQ
;
A
#
# COMPACT_ATOMS: atom_id res chain seq x y z
N ALA A 1 -6.39 10.77 -25.31
CA ALA A 1 -7.54 10.72 -24.38
C ALA A 1 -7.06 10.26 -23.01
N VAL A 2 -7.65 10.77 -21.92
CA VAL A 2 -7.30 10.36 -20.54
C VAL A 2 -8.12 9.14 -20.14
N LYS A 3 -7.46 8.06 -19.72
CA LYS A 3 -8.12 6.85 -19.18
C LYS A 3 -8.13 6.91 -17.65
N LYS A 4 -9.31 6.81 -17.05
CA LYS A 4 -9.46 6.69 -15.58
C LYS A 4 -9.31 5.23 -15.18
N ILE A 5 -8.54 4.97 -14.12
CA ILE A 5 -8.42 3.65 -13.49
C ILE A 5 -9.25 3.70 -12.21
N ALA A 6 -10.33 2.91 -12.16
CA ALA A 6 -11.18 2.83 -10.98
C ALA A 6 -10.50 1.96 -9.90
N SER A 7 -10.40 2.46 -8.67
CA SER A 7 -9.91 1.65 -7.56
C SER A 7 -10.84 0.48 -7.28
N ARG A 8 -10.28 -0.71 -7.01
CA ARG A 8 -11.04 -1.88 -6.55
C ARG A 8 -11.45 -1.79 -5.07
N TYR A 9 -10.76 -0.96 -4.30
CA TYR A 9 -11.02 -0.75 -2.88
C TYR A 9 -11.51 0.68 -2.67
N SER A 10 -12.61 0.84 -1.93
CA SER A 10 -13.10 2.15 -1.52
C SER A 10 -12.27 2.70 -0.36
N GLY A 11 -12.18 4.03 -0.24
CA GLY A 11 -11.53 4.69 0.89
C GLY A 11 -9.99 4.60 0.95
N CYS A 12 -9.34 3.89 0.02
CA CYS A 12 -7.87 3.80 -0.03
C CYS A 12 -7.26 4.89 -0.93
N GLY A 13 -7.03 6.08 -0.36
CA GLY A 13 -6.36 7.15 -1.10
C GLY A 13 -4.98 6.71 -1.64
N ILE A 14 -4.64 7.11 -2.87
CA ILE A 14 -3.34 6.83 -3.48
C ILE A 14 -2.27 7.69 -2.78
N ARG A 15 -1.09 7.11 -2.53
CA ARG A 15 0.03 7.78 -1.84
C ARG A 15 1.35 7.65 -2.58
N SER A 16 1.50 6.61 -3.39
CA SER A 16 2.64 6.45 -4.29
C SER A 16 2.23 5.70 -5.55
N ALA A 17 2.90 5.97 -6.66
CA ALA A 17 2.70 5.25 -7.92
C ALA A 17 4.00 5.21 -8.72
N SER A 18 4.30 4.08 -9.35
CA SER A 18 5.44 3.95 -10.26
C SER A 18 5.15 2.95 -11.38
N PHE A 19 5.87 3.08 -12.49
CA PHE A 19 5.81 2.13 -13.59
C PHE A 19 7.02 1.19 -13.53
N GLN A 20 6.78 -0.09 -13.75
CA GLN A 20 7.78 -1.09 -14.10
C GLN A 20 7.36 -1.75 -15.41
N GLY A 21 7.89 -1.25 -16.52
CA GLY A 21 7.44 -1.62 -17.86
C GLY A 21 5.94 -1.32 -18.05
N ASN A 22 5.14 -2.38 -18.26
CA ASN A 22 3.69 -2.27 -18.49
C ASN A 22 2.86 -2.39 -17.21
N ILE A 23 3.50 -2.49 -16.04
CA ILE A 23 2.81 -2.60 -14.76
C ILE A 23 2.87 -1.25 -14.06
N LEU A 24 1.70 -0.71 -13.72
CA LEU A 24 1.55 0.42 -12.80
C LEU A 24 1.36 -0.13 -11.39
N THR A 25 2.32 0.14 -10.51
CA THR A 25 2.27 -0.23 -9.10
C THR A 25 1.76 0.96 -8.29
N ILE A 26 0.78 0.71 -7.42
CA ILE A 26 0.05 1.74 -6.68
C ILE A 26 0.12 1.43 -5.19
N GLY A 27 0.75 2.32 -4.42
CA GLY A 27 0.73 2.31 -2.96
C GLY A 27 -0.40 3.18 -2.42
N THR A 28 -1.08 2.68 -1.38
CA THR A 28 -2.28 3.31 -0.81
C THR A 28 -2.09 3.77 0.63
N GLY A 29 -3.04 4.59 1.12
CA GLY A 29 -3.14 5.00 2.51
C GLY A 29 -3.58 3.90 3.49
N LEU A 30 -3.91 2.69 3.01
CA LEU A 30 -4.32 1.54 3.83
C LEU A 30 -3.29 0.40 3.81
N GLY A 31 -2.03 0.70 3.50
CA GLY A 31 -0.96 -0.31 3.51
C GLY A 31 -1.01 -1.30 2.36
N MET A 32 -1.80 -1.04 1.32
CA MET A 32 -1.92 -1.93 0.16
C MET A 32 -1.05 -1.46 -1.00
N LEU A 33 -0.40 -2.42 -1.65
CA LEU A 33 0.17 -2.30 -2.99
C LEU A 33 -0.70 -3.05 -3.99
N MET A 34 -1.07 -2.37 -5.07
CA MET A 34 -1.89 -2.91 -6.14
C MET A 34 -1.12 -2.82 -7.47
N PHE A 35 -1.37 -3.77 -8.37
CA PHE A 35 -0.67 -3.85 -9.64
C PHE A 35 -1.67 -3.79 -10.79
N TYR A 36 -1.50 -2.84 -11.70
CA TYR A 36 -2.36 -2.64 -12.85
C TYR A 36 -1.59 -2.86 -14.14
N ASP A 37 -2.01 -3.83 -14.95
CA ASP A 37 -1.45 -4.06 -16.28
C ASP A 37 -2.11 -3.09 -17.26
N ILE A 38 -1.31 -2.15 -17.80
CA ILE A 38 -1.83 -1.12 -18.70
C ILE A 38 -2.23 -1.67 -20.07
N ARG A 39 -1.65 -2.79 -20.51
CA ARG A 39 -1.98 -3.44 -21.79
C ARG A 39 -3.29 -4.20 -21.68
N ALA A 40 -3.45 -4.97 -20.60
CA ALA A 40 -4.69 -5.69 -20.34
C ALA A 40 -5.82 -4.76 -19.85
N GLY A 41 -5.47 -3.58 -19.34
CA GLY A 41 -6.43 -2.60 -18.85
C GLY A 41 -7.14 -3.01 -17.56
N LYS A 42 -6.51 -3.88 -16.75
CA LYS A 42 -7.07 -4.39 -15.49
C LYS A 42 -6.00 -4.59 -14.43
N TYR A 43 -6.43 -4.72 -13.18
CA TYR A 43 -5.55 -5.14 -12.10
C TYR A 43 -5.12 -6.60 -12.28
N LEU A 44 -3.93 -6.95 -11.78
CA LEU A 44 -3.49 -8.33 -11.71
C LEU A 44 -4.44 -9.13 -10.80
N GLU A 45 -4.82 -10.32 -11.24
CA GLU A 45 -5.78 -11.21 -10.58
C GLU A 45 -5.09 -12.53 -10.23
N SER A 46 -5.51 -13.17 -9.14
CA SER A 46 -4.95 -14.46 -8.72
C SER A 46 -5.28 -15.54 -9.74
N GLN A 47 -4.32 -16.42 -10.03
CA GLN A 47 -4.55 -17.58 -10.89
C GLN A 47 -5.58 -18.54 -10.30
N THR A 48 -5.68 -18.62 -8.96
CA THR A 48 -6.62 -19.48 -8.25
C THR A 48 -8.02 -18.88 -8.12
N SER A 49 -8.18 -17.59 -8.39
CA SER A 49 -9.46 -16.89 -8.29
C SER A 49 -9.41 -15.61 -9.11
N ALA A 50 -9.99 -15.66 -10.31
CA ALA A 50 -10.02 -14.52 -11.24
C ALA A 50 -10.75 -13.29 -10.67
N SER A 51 -11.57 -13.45 -9.63
CA SER A 51 -12.23 -12.33 -8.94
C SER A 51 -11.35 -11.66 -7.87
N ARG A 52 -10.24 -12.30 -7.47
CA ARG A 52 -9.38 -11.82 -6.40
C ARG A 52 -8.18 -11.06 -6.97
N THR A 53 -8.22 -9.74 -6.88
CA THR A 53 -7.09 -8.87 -7.21
C THR A 53 -5.87 -9.21 -6.35
N VAL A 54 -4.70 -9.27 -6.99
CA VAL A 54 -3.41 -9.43 -6.31
C VAL A 54 -3.07 -8.15 -5.59
N VAL A 55 -2.91 -8.24 -4.27
CA VAL A 55 -2.58 -7.12 -3.39
C VAL A 55 -1.54 -7.59 -2.38
N LEU A 56 -0.48 -6.81 -2.21
CA LEU A 56 0.45 -6.98 -1.09
C LEU A 56 0.01 -6.04 0.04
N LYS A 57 -0.07 -6.58 1.27
CA LYS A 57 -0.53 -5.83 2.44
C LYS A 57 0.60 -5.67 3.44
N ALA A 58 1.04 -4.44 3.64
CA ALA A 58 2.04 -4.10 4.64
C ALA A 58 1.62 -4.61 6.02
N SER A 59 2.62 -5.03 6.80
CA SER A 59 2.44 -5.30 8.22
C SER A 59 2.33 -3.98 8.99
N ARG A 60 2.05 -4.07 10.30
CA ARG A 60 1.82 -2.89 11.15
C ARG A 60 3.02 -1.93 11.17
N GLY A 61 4.26 -2.42 11.06
CA GLY A 61 5.44 -1.59 11.32
C GLY A 61 5.52 -1.11 12.77
N TYR A 62 6.29 -0.04 13.02
CA TYR A 62 6.45 0.58 14.32
C TYR A 62 5.55 1.82 14.45
N VAL A 63 4.94 1.99 15.62
CA VAL A 63 4.25 3.23 16.04
C VAL A 63 4.60 3.46 17.51
N ALA A 64 5.10 4.65 17.81
CA ALA A 64 5.36 5.07 19.17
C ALA A 64 4.04 5.14 19.95
N GLN A 65 4.01 4.52 21.12
CA GLN A 65 2.94 4.72 22.10
C GLN A 65 3.35 5.90 22.98
N PHE A 66 2.52 6.94 23.04
CA PHE A 66 2.71 8.01 24.00
C PHE A 66 2.16 7.58 25.36
N PRO A 67 2.78 7.94 26.50
CA PRO A 67 2.29 7.55 27.81
C PRO A 67 0.88 8.11 28.08
N GLU A 68 -0.06 7.19 28.20
CA GLU A 68 -1.29 7.16 29.01
C GLU A 68 -1.87 8.48 29.56
N GLU A 69 -2.55 9.30 28.74
CA GLU A 69 -3.72 10.08 29.21
C GLU A 69 -4.89 10.16 28.18
N GLU A 70 -4.71 9.72 26.93
CA GLU A 70 -5.77 9.79 25.89
C GLU A 70 -6.01 8.47 25.12
N MET A 71 -5.54 7.33 25.63
CA MET A 71 -5.33 6.14 24.80
C MET A 71 -6.42 5.06 24.85
N ASP A 72 -7.44 5.20 25.70
CA ASP A 72 -8.45 4.15 25.91
C ASP A 72 -9.35 3.93 24.67
N ASN A 73 -9.51 4.94 23.81
CA ASN A 73 -10.24 4.82 22.54
C ASN A 73 -9.33 4.54 21.31
N PHE A 74 -8.02 4.79 21.41
CA PHE A 74 -7.08 4.64 20.29
C PHE A 74 -6.45 3.25 20.22
N GLN A 75 -6.41 2.49 21.32
CA GLN A 75 -5.88 1.12 21.31
C GLN A 75 -6.71 0.14 20.46
N GLN A 76 -7.96 0.48 20.11
CA GLN A 76 -8.81 -0.32 19.22
C GLN A 76 -8.72 0.04 17.73
N ILE A 77 -8.10 1.17 17.36
CA ILE A 77 -7.97 1.51 15.94
C ILE A 77 -6.86 0.65 15.34
N LYS A 78 -7.25 -0.35 14.53
CA LYS A 78 -6.33 -1.13 13.70
C LYS A 78 -5.54 -0.19 12.79
N TYR A 79 -4.37 0.22 13.26
CA TYR A 79 -3.43 0.99 12.48
C TYR A 79 -2.87 0.16 11.32
N VAL A 80 -2.83 0.76 10.14
CA VAL A 80 -2.12 0.26 8.95
C VAL A 80 -1.25 1.40 8.40
N PRO A 81 0.01 1.14 8.02
CA PRO A 81 0.87 2.18 7.47
C PRO A 81 0.37 2.61 6.09
N ALA A 82 0.41 3.91 5.79
CA ALA A 82 0.32 4.37 4.42
C ALA A 82 1.62 4.10 3.67
N ILE A 83 1.51 3.80 2.37
CA ILE A 83 2.65 3.53 1.50
C ILE A 83 3.10 4.81 0.79
N TYR A 84 4.03 5.54 1.40
CA TYR A 84 4.56 6.79 0.86
C TYR A 84 5.53 6.58 -0.30
N THR A 85 6.22 5.44 -0.32
CA THR A 85 7.16 5.12 -1.40
C THR A 85 7.23 3.61 -1.62
N HIS A 86 7.57 3.26 -2.85
CA HIS A 86 7.97 1.91 -3.23
C HIS A 86 8.97 2.00 -4.39
N CYS A 87 9.89 1.04 -4.46
CA CYS A 87 10.93 1.02 -5.48
C CYS A 87 11.29 -0.43 -5.82
N TYR A 88 11.31 -0.76 -7.10
CA TYR A 88 11.80 -2.03 -7.57
C TYR A 88 13.33 -2.09 -7.47
N ASP A 89 13.87 -3.27 -7.21
CA ASP A 89 15.29 -3.49 -7.39
C ASP A 89 15.66 -3.59 -8.88
N GLY A 90 16.96 -3.68 -9.18
CA GLY A 90 17.45 -3.68 -10.56
C GLY A 90 16.93 -4.86 -11.42
N SER A 91 16.58 -5.99 -10.81
CA SER A 91 15.96 -7.12 -11.54
C SER A 91 14.46 -6.95 -11.75
N GLY A 92 13.80 -6.04 -11.02
CA GLY A 92 12.36 -5.86 -11.07
C GLY A 92 11.55 -6.97 -10.38
N THR A 93 12.22 -7.86 -9.64
CA THR A 93 11.59 -9.00 -8.96
C THR A 93 11.36 -8.76 -7.48
N ARG A 94 12.12 -7.84 -6.88
CA ARG A 94 11.90 -7.41 -5.49
C ARG A 94 11.37 -6.00 -5.47
N LEU A 95 10.53 -5.73 -4.47
CA LEU A 95 9.91 -4.44 -4.29
C LEU A 95 10.18 -3.97 -2.86
N PHE A 96 10.92 -2.88 -2.71
CA PHE A 96 10.99 -2.14 -1.45
C PHE A 96 9.74 -1.30 -1.29
N THR A 97 9.28 -1.13 -0.05
CA THR A 97 8.13 -0.31 0.29
C THR A 97 8.34 0.33 1.65
N ALA A 98 8.04 1.62 1.78
CA ALA A 98 8.11 2.31 3.05
C ALA A 98 6.99 3.33 3.23
N GLY A 99 6.74 3.65 4.50
CA GLY A 99 5.86 4.72 4.90
C GLY A 99 5.63 4.74 6.40
N GLY A 100 4.40 5.03 6.82
CA GLY A 100 4.10 5.29 8.23
C GLY A 100 2.66 5.75 8.45
N PRO A 101 2.36 6.28 9.64
CA PRO A 101 1.00 6.64 10.01
C PRO A 101 0.48 7.89 9.31
N LEU A 102 -0.78 7.81 8.82
CA LEU A 102 -1.47 8.98 8.24
C LEU A 102 -1.83 10.06 9.26
N PRO A 103 -2.34 9.74 10.46
CA PRO A 103 -2.65 10.77 11.44
C PRO A 103 -1.38 11.50 11.86
N ALA A 104 -1.40 12.83 11.78
CA ALA A 104 -0.26 13.69 12.16
C ALA A 104 0.12 13.58 13.64
N THR A 105 -0.80 13.07 14.49
CA THR A 105 -0.59 12.82 15.92
C THR A 105 0.19 11.54 16.21
N LEU A 106 0.41 10.68 15.20
CA LEU A 106 1.13 9.42 15.38
C LEU A 106 2.56 9.54 14.85
N ILE A 107 3.51 9.00 15.61
CA ILE A 107 4.90 8.87 15.18
C ILE A 107 5.17 7.39 14.93
N GLY A 108 5.71 7.05 13.77
CA GLY A 108 5.97 5.67 13.41
C GLY A 108 6.54 5.53 12.01
N ASN A 109 6.95 4.31 11.69
CA ASN A 109 7.54 3.98 10.40
C ASN A 109 7.27 2.53 10.01
N TYR A 110 7.25 2.30 8.70
CA TYR A 110 7.19 1.00 8.08
C TYR A 110 8.22 0.93 6.96
N ALA A 111 8.94 -0.18 6.90
CA ALA A 111 9.79 -0.55 5.77
C ALA A 111 9.66 -2.06 5.56
N GLY A 112 9.52 -2.47 4.31
CA GLY A 112 9.38 -3.88 3.93
C GLY A 112 9.96 -4.15 2.55
N ILE A 113 10.43 -5.37 2.35
CA ILE A 113 10.88 -5.90 1.06
C ILE A 113 10.01 -7.09 0.70
N TRP A 114 9.40 -7.05 -0.49
CA TRP A 114 8.68 -8.16 -1.10
C TRP A 114 9.63 -8.92 -2.01
N GLN A 115 9.65 -10.26 -1.90
CA GLN A 115 10.54 -11.17 -2.62
C GLN A 115 9.83 -12.49 -2.94
#